data_AF-A0A7D5ZDD5-F1
#
_entry.id   AF-A0A7D5ZDD5-F1
#
_cell.length_a   1.000
_cell.length_b   1.000
_cell.length_c   1.000
_cell.angle_alpha   90.00
_cell.angle_beta   90.00
_cell.angle_gamma   90.00
#
_symmetry.space_group_name_H-M   'P 1'
#
loop_
_entity.id
_entity.type
_entity.pdbx_description
1 polymer ?
#
loop_
_entity_poly.entity_id
_entity_poly.type
_entity_poly.pdbx_seq_one_letter_code
_entity_poly.pdbx_strand_id
1 'polypeptide(L)'
;MTDQLDLDAIQARANAATPGPWFPHEDWPGRVFAESEFNAHVARVTGSNPEANEQFIAHAREDVPALVAEVRRLRARTLTESEHNRAWHAIEGAAGQEGADPGTVLNAVLRALGINPPAEETHIVSDDSDDPEHTDDCPGCEAAPAVRSDAV
;
A
#
# COMPACT_ATOMS: atom_id res chain seq x y z
N MET A 1 -22.99 1.48 23.50
CA MET A 1 -22.29 2.68 23.00
C MET A 1 -20.97 2.21 22.44
N THR A 2 -20.85 2.06 21.12
CA THR A 2 -19.55 1.83 20.49
C THR A 2 -18.85 3.17 20.42
N ASP A 3 -18.05 3.46 21.44
CA ASP A 3 -17.11 4.57 21.39
C ASP A 3 -16.18 4.31 20.19
N GLN A 4 -16.18 5.21 19.22
CA GLN A 4 -15.43 4.99 17.99
C GLN A 4 -13.94 5.03 18.34
N LEU A 5 -13.23 3.92 18.09
CA LEU A 5 -11.81 3.80 18.40
C LEU A 5 -11.01 4.91 17.71
N ASP A 6 -10.39 5.78 18.52
CA ASP A 6 -9.52 6.87 18.07
C ASP A 6 -8.13 6.32 17.69
N LEU A 7 -7.93 6.10 16.39
CA LEU A 7 -6.70 5.56 15.83
C LEU A 7 -5.55 6.57 15.81
N ASP A 8 -5.83 7.87 15.79
CA ASP A 8 -4.81 8.91 15.82
C ASP A 8 -4.20 8.99 17.23
N ALA A 9 -5.03 8.94 18.27
CA ALA A 9 -4.54 8.90 19.64
C ALA A 9 -3.74 7.62 19.94
N ILE A 10 -4.13 6.47 19.40
CA ILE A 10 -3.35 5.22 19.54
C ILE A 10 -2.00 5.34 18.82
N GLN A 11 -2.00 5.80 17.56
CA GLN A 11 -0.76 5.99 16.81
C GLN A 11 0.17 7.00 17.49
N ALA A 12 -0.37 8.09 18.03
CA ALA A 12 0.41 9.10 18.74
C ALA A 12 1.09 8.51 19.99
N ARG A 13 0.37 7.70 20.79
CA ARG A 13 0.99 6.99 21.93
C ARG A 13 2.06 6.00 21.47
N ALA A 14 1.80 5.26 20.40
CA ALA A 14 2.77 4.33 19.85
C ALA A 14 4.02 5.04 19.31
N ASN A 15 3.89 6.23 18.71
CA ASN A 15 5.00 7.01 18.19
C ASN A 15 5.81 7.70 19.30
N ALA A 16 5.16 8.06 20.41
CA ALA A 16 5.80 8.68 21.57
C ALA A 16 6.58 7.67 22.44
N ALA A 17 6.31 6.37 22.29
CA ALA A 17 7.05 5.32 22.98
C ALA A 17 8.50 5.20 22.47
N THR A 18 9.36 4.55 23.25
CA THR A 18 10.76 4.28 22.87
C THR A 18 10.84 3.64 21.49
N PRO A 19 11.72 4.11 20.59
CA PRO A 19 11.96 3.44 19.31
C PRO A 19 12.31 1.96 19.48
N GLY A 20 11.91 1.14 18.51
CA GLY A 20 12.24 -0.29 18.45
C GLY A 20 13.56 -0.56 17.72
N PRO A 21 13.97 -1.83 17.63
CA PRO A 21 13.26 -3.01 18.12
C PRO A 21 13.32 -3.11 19.66
N TRP A 22 12.28 -3.71 20.24
CA TRP A 22 12.28 -4.09 21.65
C TRP A 22 12.50 -5.60 21.77
N PHE A 23 13.18 -6.03 22.83
CA PHE A 23 13.49 -7.44 23.04
C PHE A 23 13.54 -7.78 24.54
N PRO A 24 13.15 -9.02 24.90
CA PRO A 24 13.40 -9.55 26.23
C PRO A 24 14.89 -9.79 26.45
N HIS A 25 15.37 -9.58 27.67
CA HIS A 25 16.79 -9.78 28.00
C HIS A 25 17.06 -11.20 28.47
N GLU A 26 17.96 -11.91 27.79
CA GLU A 26 18.28 -13.31 28.08
C GLU A 26 18.79 -13.51 29.52
N ASP A 27 19.77 -12.70 29.94
CA ASP A 27 20.33 -12.85 31.29
C ASP A 27 19.42 -12.30 32.41
N TRP A 28 18.45 -11.43 32.07
CA TRP A 28 17.68 -10.63 33.04
C TRP A 28 16.18 -10.83 32.81
N PRO A 29 15.64 -12.03 33.12
CA PRO A 29 14.27 -12.39 32.80
C PRO A 29 13.25 -11.45 33.45
N GLY A 30 12.15 -11.19 32.72
CA GLY A 30 11.11 -10.26 33.12
C GLY A 30 11.48 -8.79 32.85
N ARG A 31 12.39 -8.54 31.90
CA ARG A 31 12.76 -7.17 31.49
C ARG A 31 12.79 -7.06 29.97
N VAL A 32 12.24 -5.95 29.48
CA VAL A 32 12.23 -5.59 28.07
C VAL A 32 13.13 -4.38 27.86
N PHE A 33 13.99 -4.47 26.84
CA PHE A 33 14.93 -3.43 26.47
C PHE A 33 14.69 -2.99 25.02
N ALA A 34 15.15 -1.79 24.69
CA ALA A 34 15.24 -1.30 23.33
C ALA A 34 16.70 -1.20 22.90
N GLU A 35 16.96 -1.55 21.65
CA GLU A 35 18.31 -1.47 21.08
C GLU A 35 18.79 -0.02 21.06
N SER A 36 19.89 0.25 21.75
CA SER A 36 20.51 1.57 21.86
C SER A 36 21.93 1.42 22.40
N GLU A 37 22.72 2.49 22.35
CA GLU A 37 24.12 2.51 22.82
C GLU A 37 24.31 1.96 24.25
N PHE A 38 23.27 2.01 25.10
CA PHE A 38 23.32 1.52 26.48
C PHE A 38 22.19 0.53 26.84
N ASN A 39 21.47 -0.03 25.86
CA ASN A 39 20.24 -0.82 26.07
C ASN A 39 19.24 -0.13 27.01
N ALA A 40 18.36 0.69 26.45
CA ALA A 40 17.35 1.42 27.21
C ALA A 40 16.33 0.46 27.83
N HIS A 41 16.17 0.50 29.15
CA HIS A 41 15.19 -0.31 29.86
C HIS A 41 13.77 0.22 29.62
N VAL A 42 12.92 -0.55 28.93
CA VAL A 42 11.55 -0.18 28.55
C VAL A 42 10.57 -0.57 29.65
N ALA A 43 10.63 -1.81 30.12
CA ALA A 43 9.67 -2.34 31.09
C ALA A 43 10.27 -3.41 31.99
N ARG A 44 9.73 -3.51 33.21
CA ARG A 44 9.95 -4.64 34.11
C ARG A 44 8.62 -5.33 34.37
N VAL A 45 8.58 -6.64 34.15
CA VAL A 45 7.41 -7.49 34.35
C VAL A 45 7.48 -8.14 35.73
N THR A 46 6.37 -8.09 36.47
CA THR A 46 6.25 -8.71 37.80
C THR A 46 5.02 -9.64 37.92
N GLY A 47 4.38 -9.97 36.79
CA GLY A 47 3.19 -10.81 36.72
C GLY A 47 3.49 -12.32 36.72
N SER A 48 2.44 -13.14 36.72
CA SER A 48 2.51 -14.60 36.85
C SER A 48 2.98 -15.36 35.61
N ASN A 49 3.41 -14.67 34.55
CA ASN A 49 4.01 -15.28 33.35
C ASN A 49 5.02 -14.30 32.71
N PRO A 50 6.21 -14.12 33.31
CA PRO A 50 7.13 -13.06 32.89
C PRO A 50 7.60 -13.21 31.44
N GLU A 51 7.85 -14.44 30.98
CA GLU A 51 8.32 -14.76 29.62
C GLU A 51 7.27 -14.43 28.55
N ALA A 52 6.02 -14.83 28.73
CA ALA A 52 4.97 -14.50 27.76
C ALA A 52 4.68 -12.98 27.74
N ASN A 53 4.73 -12.33 28.91
CA ASN A 53 4.48 -10.91 29.03
C ASN A 53 5.60 -10.06 28.41
N GLU A 54 6.87 -10.43 28.60
CA GLU A 54 7.99 -9.71 27.98
C GLU A 54 7.97 -9.85 26.45
N GLN A 55 7.66 -11.05 25.93
CA GLN A 55 7.49 -11.27 24.50
C GLN A 55 6.35 -10.42 23.93
N PHE A 56 5.19 -10.42 24.59
CA PHE A 56 4.04 -9.61 24.18
C PHE A 56 4.38 -8.11 24.17
N ILE A 57 5.04 -7.61 25.22
CA ILE A 57 5.43 -6.20 25.31
C ILE A 57 6.47 -5.87 24.23
N ALA A 58 7.46 -6.73 24.01
CA ALA A 58 8.48 -6.53 22.98
C ALA A 58 7.86 -6.39 21.58
N HIS A 59 6.97 -7.31 21.21
CA HIS A 59 6.30 -7.28 19.90
C HIS A 59 5.27 -6.16 19.75
N ALA A 60 4.71 -5.63 20.85
CA ALA A 60 3.75 -4.54 20.80
C ALA A 60 4.29 -3.29 20.07
N ARG A 61 5.61 -3.08 20.04
CA ARG A 61 6.22 -1.97 19.30
C ARG A 61 6.00 -2.06 17.79
N GLU A 62 5.92 -3.27 17.24
CA GLU A 62 5.70 -3.54 15.81
C GLU A 62 4.22 -3.83 15.54
N ASP A 63 3.59 -4.65 16.37
CA ASP A 63 2.22 -5.10 16.19
C ASP A 63 1.19 -3.97 16.31
N VAL A 64 1.36 -3.04 17.25
CA VAL A 64 0.38 -1.95 17.44
C VAL A 64 0.36 -0.99 16.25
N PRO A 65 1.49 -0.47 15.74
CA PRO A 65 1.50 0.30 14.50
C PRO A 65 0.94 -0.49 13.30
N ALA A 66 1.27 -1.78 13.16
CA ALA A 66 0.76 -2.62 12.07
C ALA A 66 -0.77 -2.78 12.15
N LEU A 67 -1.32 -3.02 13.33
CA LEU A 67 -2.76 -3.11 13.55
C LEU A 67 -3.46 -1.79 13.27
N VAL A 68 -2.89 -0.65 13.69
CA VAL A 68 -3.46 0.66 13.38
C VAL A 68 -3.49 0.90 11.87
N ALA A 69 -2.40 0.57 11.16
CA ALA A 69 -2.35 0.67 9.71
C ALA A 69 -3.41 -0.21 9.04
N GLU A 70 -3.57 -1.44 9.51
CA GLU A 70 -4.57 -2.37 8.97
C GLU A 70 -6.00 -1.92 9.24
N VAL A 71 -6.31 -1.40 10.43
CA VAL A 71 -7.64 -0.86 10.71
C VAL A 71 -7.92 0.38 9.86
N ARG A 72 -6.93 1.25 9.61
CA ARG A 72 -7.08 2.37 8.67
C ARG A 72 -7.39 1.86 7.27
N ARG A 73 -6.65 0.84 6.79
CA ARG A 73 -6.87 0.21 5.48
C ARG A 73 -8.28 -0.36 5.36
N LEU A 74 -8.75 -1.08 6.38
CA LEU A 74 -10.10 -1.66 6.42
C LEU A 74 -11.21 -0.62 6.48
N ARG A 75 -10.94 0.56 7.07
CA ARG A 75 -11.90 1.67 7.17
C ARG A 75 -11.84 2.64 6.00
N ALA A 76 -10.80 2.57 5.17
CA ALA A 76 -10.64 3.44 4.02
C ALA A 76 -11.75 3.16 2.98
N ARG A 77 -12.38 4.23 2.50
CA ARG A 77 -13.38 4.14 1.44
C ARG A 77 -12.69 3.80 0.12
N THR A 78 -13.27 2.90 -0.65
CA THR A 78 -12.84 2.63 -2.03
C THR A 78 -13.73 3.38 -3.01
N LEU A 79 -13.15 4.03 -4.01
CA LEU A 79 -13.90 4.61 -5.11
C LEU A 79 -14.47 3.52 -6.00
N THR A 80 -15.66 3.77 -6.54
CA THR A 80 -16.15 3.02 -7.71
C THR A 80 -15.37 3.44 -8.96
N GLU A 81 -15.33 2.59 -9.98
CA GLU A 81 -14.74 2.90 -11.28
C GLU A 81 -15.29 4.21 -11.89
N SER A 82 -16.60 4.43 -11.79
CA SER A 82 -17.24 5.65 -12.28
C SER A 82 -16.82 6.90 -11.50
N GLU A 83 -16.61 6.80 -10.19
CA GLU A 83 -16.07 7.91 -9.39
C GLU A 83 -14.60 8.17 -9.73
N HIS A 84 -13.82 7.11 -9.91
CA HIS A 84 -12.42 7.22 -10.30
C HIS A 84 -12.27 7.88 -11.69
N ASN A 85 -13.03 7.42 -12.69
CA ASN A 85 -13.00 7.98 -14.05
C ASN A 85 -13.43 9.46 -14.08
N ARG A 86 -14.46 9.83 -13.31
CA ARG A 86 -14.87 11.24 -13.19
C ARG A 86 -13.82 12.09 -12.50
N ALA A 87 -13.17 11.56 -11.45
CA ALA A 87 -12.09 12.26 -10.76
C ALA A 87 -10.87 12.45 -11.67
N TRP A 88 -10.54 11.43 -12.48
CA TRP A 88 -9.49 11.50 -13.50
C TRP A 88 -9.74 12.63 -14.50
N HIS A 89 -10.90 12.61 -15.17
CA HIS A 89 -11.23 13.63 -16.18
C HIS A 89 -11.34 15.04 -15.60
N ALA A 90 -11.77 15.18 -14.35
CA ALA A 90 -11.79 16.48 -13.68
C ALA A 90 -10.36 17.05 -13.47
N ILE A 91 -9.39 16.19 -13.16
CA ILE A 91 -7.99 16.58 -13.01
C ILE A 91 -7.35 16.84 -14.37
N GLU A 92 -7.61 15.99 -15.37
CA GLU A 92 -7.16 16.17 -16.75
C GLU A 92 -7.64 17.52 -17.32
N GLY A 93 -8.92 17.85 -17.16
CA GLY A 93 -9.48 19.13 -17.61
C GLY A 93 -8.94 20.36 -16.88
N ALA A 94 -8.35 20.18 -15.69
CA ALA A 94 -7.72 21.25 -14.89
C ALA A 94 -6.20 21.33 -15.10
N ALA A 95 -5.55 20.22 -15.45
CA ALA A 95 -4.11 20.09 -15.67
C ALA A 95 -3.73 20.58 -17.08
N GLY A 96 -3.86 21.89 -17.31
CA GLY A 96 -3.36 22.54 -18.54
C GLY A 96 -1.83 22.70 -18.59
N GLN A 97 -1.07 22.00 -17.73
CA GLN A 97 0.39 22.04 -17.73
C GLN A 97 0.95 20.86 -18.51
N GLU A 98 1.72 21.17 -19.55
CA GLU A 98 2.45 20.21 -20.37
C GLU A 98 3.34 19.31 -19.49
N GLY A 99 3.05 18.00 -19.47
CA GLY A 99 3.82 16.99 -18.73
C GLY A 99 3.28 16.58 -17.35
N ALA A 100 2.17 17.14 -16.87
CA ALA A 100 1.51 16.65 -15.66
C ALA A 100 0.66 15.40 -15.97
N ASP A 101 1.04 14.24 -15.43
CA ASP A 101 0.22 13.02 -15.51
C ASP A 101 -0.96 13.11 -14.53
N PRO A 102 -2.23 13.19 -15.02
CA PRO A 102 -3.41 13.29 -14.17
C PRO A 102 -3.53 12.13 -13.17
N GLY A 103 -2.96 10.97 -13.48
CA GLY A 103 -2.98 9.79 -12.62
C GLY A 103 -2.12 9.90 -11.40
N THR A 104 -0.91 10.39 -11.59
CA THR A 104 0.01 10.70 -10.50
C THR A 104 -0.65 11.70 -9.54
N VAL A 105 -1.31 12.73 -10.07
CA VAL A 105 -2.03 13.73 -9.26
C VAL A 105 -3.21 13.10 -8.53
N LEU A 106 -4.07 12.34 -9.23
CA LEU A 106 -5.22 11.68 -8.64
C LEU A 106 -4.79 10.73 -7.51
N ASN A 107 -3.80 9.87 -7.74
CA ASN A 107 -3.30 8.93 -6.75
C ASN A 107 -2.69 9.63 -5.52
N ALA A 108 -2.02 10.77 -5.71
CA ALA A 108 -1.52 11.57 -4.59
C ALA A 108 -2.67 12.15 -3.75
N VAL A 109 -3.74 12.64 -4.39
CA VAL A 109 -4.93 13.17 -3.71
C VAL A 109 -5.67 12.05 -2.97
N LEU A 110 -5.92 10.91 -3.61
CA LEU A 110 -6.57 9.76 -2.99
C LEU A 110 -5.81 9.29 -1.74
N ARG A 111 -4.47 9.22 -1.82
CA ARG A 111 -3.61 8.91 -0.68
C ARG A 111 -3.75 9.93 0.45
N ALA A 112 -3.76 11.23 0.13
CA ALA A 112 -3.91 12.29 1.12
C ALA A 112 -5.27 12.25 1.83
N LEU A 113 -6.32 11.82 1.11
CA LEU A 113 -7.68 11.67 1.64
C LEU A 113 -7.93 10.32 2.31
N GLY A 114 -6.99 9.37 2.25
CA GLY A 114 -7.19 8.01 2.76
C GLY A 114 -8.27 7.23 2.01
N ILE A 115 -8.40 7.47 0.70
CA ILE A 115 -9.35 6.81 -0.19
C ILE A 115 -8.57 5.84 -1.09
N ASN A 116 -9.09 4.63 -1.27
CA ASN A 116 -8.50 3.63 -2.15
C ASN A 116 -9.03 3.81 -3.59
N PRO A 117 -8.17 3.66 -4.62
CA PRO A 117 -8.63 3.51 -6.00
C PRO A 117 -9.43 2.20 -6.15
N PRO A 118 -10.24 2.06 -7.22
CA PRO A 118 -10.85 0.78 -7.55
C PRO A 118 -9.77 -0.29 -7.69
N ALA A 119 -10.09 -1.54 -7.34
CA ALA A 119 -9.19 -2.65 -7.64
C ALA A 119 -9.00 -2.69 -9.16
N GLU A 120 -7.76 -2.79 -9.65
CA GLU A 120 -7.52 -3.04 -11.06
C GLU A 120 -8.12 -4.42 -11.38
N GLU A 121 -9.30 -4.45 -11.99
CA GLU A 121 -9.60 -5.54 -12.89
C GLU A 121 -8.51 -5.46 -13.95
N THR A 122 -7.70 -6.51 -14.07
CA THR A 122 -6.88 -6.74 -15.26
C THR A 122 -7.84 -6.85 -16.42
N HIS A 123 -8.24 -5.71 -16.98
CA HIS A 123 -8.91 -5.63 -18.25
C HIS A 123 -7.84 -6.07 -19.25
N ILE A 124 -7.84 -7.36 -19.57
CA ILE A 124 -7.16 -7.85 -20.76
C ILE A 124 -7.85 -7.10 -21.89
N VAL A 125 -7.22 -6.00 -22.32
CA VAL A 125 -7.53 -5.40 -23.62
C VAL A 125 -7.25 -6.53 -24.60
N SER A 126 -8.32 -7.12 -25.14
CA SER A 126 -8.20 -7.93 -26.33
C SER A 126 -7.50 -7.04 -27.34
N ASP A 127 -6.33 -7.50 -27.79
CA ASP A 127 -5.58 -6.87 -28.85
C ASP A 127 -6.46 -6.90 -30.11
N ASP A 128 -7.22 -5.83 -30.35
CA ASP A 128 -8.07 -5.65 -31.54
C ASP A 128 -7.21 -5.43 -32.80
N SER A 129 -5.90 -5.70 -32.76
CA SER A 129 -5.02 -5.78 -33.93
C SER A 129 -5.47 -6.83 -34.96
N ASP A 130 -6.34 -7.77 -34.57
CA ASP A 130 -6.98 -8.75 -35.45
C ASP A 130 -8.38 -8.32 -35.93
N ASP A 131 -8.84 -7.10 -35.62
CA ASP A 131 -10.08 -6.54 -36.19
C ASP A 131 -9.89 -6.31 -37.70
N PRO A 132 -10.62 -7.04 -38.58
CA PRO A 132 -10.50 -6.89 -40.02
C PRO A 132 -10.91 -5.50 -40.52
N GLU A 133 -11.51 -4.64 -39.68
CA GLU A 133 -11.84 -3.25 -40.05
C GLU A 133 -10.66 -2.27 -39.87
N HIS A 134 -9.54 -2.72 -39.28
CA HIS A 134 -8.30 -1.91 -39.13
C HIS A 134 -7.29 -2.10 -40.28
N THR A 135 -7.76 -2.37 -41.49
CA THR A 135 -6.93 -2.24 -42.70
C THR A 135 -6.95 -0.80 -43.18
N ASP A 136 -5.95 0.01 -42.81
CA ASP A 136 -5.31 1.01 -43.67
C ASP A 136 -4.51 2.02 -42.80
N ASP A 137 -3.35 2.43 -43.31
CA ASP A 137 -2.46 3.51 -42.83
C ASP A 137 -1.16 3.14 -42.10
N CYS A 138 -0.52 2.01 -42.46
CA CYS A 138 0.94 1.86 -42.29
C CYS A 138 1.68 2.13 -43.61
N PRO A 139 2.05 3.39 -43.93
CA PRO A 139 2.85 3.70 -45.11
C PRO A 139 4.30 3.24 -44.87
N GLY A 140 4.61 1.99 -45.19
CA GLY A 140 5.98 1.47 -45.11
C GLY A 140 6.14 -0.05 -45.00
N CYS A 141 5.06 -0.82 -44.84
CA CYS A 141 5.15 -2.28 -44.79
C CYS A 141 5.16 -2.86 -46.21
N GLU A 142 6.33 -2.97 -46.83
CA GLU A 142 6.49 -3.80 -48.03
C GLU A 142 6.26 -5.28 -47.66
N ALA A 143 5.23 -5.90 -48.26
CA ALA A 143 4.93 -7.31 -48.08
C ALA A 143 6.09 -8.17 -48.61
N ALA A 144 6.72 -8.96 -47.73
CA ALA A 144 7.70 -9.96 -48.13
C ALA A 144 7.03 -11.02 -49.05
N PRO A 145 7.63 -11.39 -50.20
CA PRO A 145 7.03 -12.37 -51.09
C PRO A 145 7.09 -13.78 -50.46
N ALA A 146 5.96 -14.47 -50.52
CA ALA A 146 5.77 -15.83 -50.02
C ALA A 146 6.75 -16.83 -50.68
N VAL A 147 7.56 -17.50 -49.86
CA VAL A 147 8.36 -18.65 -50.29
C VAL A 147 7.43 -19.86 -50.44
N ARG A 148 7.23 -20.32 -51.69
CA ARG A 148 6.60 -21.60 -51.99
C ARG A 148 7.60 -22.72 -51.72
N SER A 149 7.26 -23.61 -50.79
CA SER A 149 7.97 -24.87 -50.58
C SER A 149 7.42 -25.92 -51.54
N ASP A 150 8.11 -26.16 -52.65
CA ASP A 150 7.89 -27.35 -53.49
C ASP A 150 8.80 -28.48 -53.03
N ALA A 151 8.20 -29.67 -52.94
CA ALA A 151 8.81 -30.94 -52.59
C ALA A 151 9.82 -31.43 -53.65
N VAL A 152 10.85 -32.16 -53.19
CA VAL A 152 11.35 -33.47 -53.66
C VAL A 152 12.30 -34.02 -52.59
#